data_AF-A0A5D0CWH2-F1
#
_entry.id   AF-A0A5D0CWH2-F1
#
_cell.length_a   1.000
_cell.length_b   1.000
_cell.length_c   1.000
_cell.angle_alpha   90.00
_cell.angle_beta   90.00
_cell.angle_gamma   90.00
#
_symmetry.space_group_name_H-M   'P 1'
#
loop_
_entity.id
_entity.type
_entity.pdbx_description
1 polymer ?
#
loop_
_entity_poly.entity_id
_entity_poly.type
_entity_poly.pdbx_seq_one_letter_code
_entity_poly.pdbx_strand_id
1 'polypeptide(L)'
;MAKETQEREQEQEQEQEQELNFEEAMNRLEDIVSQLERGDVPLEQAIELFQNGMRLSQLCGQKLSQVERKIEMIVDQEGEIGKKPFQPQIEESDALG
;
A
#
# COMPACT_ATOMS: atom_id res chain seq x y z
N MET A 1 12.45 18.41 27.28
CA MET A 1 12.71 17.08 27.89
C MET A 1 11.64 16.06 27.53
N ALA A 2 10.39 16.11 28.05
CA ALA A 2 9.38 15.08 27.71
C ALA A 2 8.92 15.12 26.23
N LYS A 3 8.67 16.31 25.66
CA LYS A 3 8.25 16.46 24.24
C LYS A 3 9.32 16.00 23.23
N GLU A 4 10.59 16.34 23.46
CA GLU A 4 11.71 15.95 22.57
C GLU A 4 12.06 14.45 22.60
N THR A 5 11.55 13.72 23.61
CA THR A 5 11.72 12.26 23.70
C THR A 5 10.65 11.57 22.87
N GLN A 6 9.40 12.04 22.99
CA GLN A 6 8.25 11.52 22.26
C GLN A 6 8.35 11.75 20.73
N GLU A 7 8.91 12.87 20.30
CA GLU A 7 9.15 13.16 18.87
C GLU A 7 10.21 12.21 18.27
N ARG A 8 11.26 11.86 19.02
CA ARG A 8 12.31 10.92 18.55
C ARG A 8 11.83 9.48 18.45
N GLU A 9 10.95 9.06 19.34
CA GLU A 9 10.34 7.72 19.31
C GLU A 9 9.44 7.56 18.08
N GLN A 10 8.66 8.60 17.74
CA GLN A 10 7.81 8.61 16.54
C GLN A 10 8.62 8.59 15.23
N GLU A 11 9.77 9.27 15.18
CA GLU A 11 10.67 9.24 14.00
C GLU A 11 11.31 7.85 13.81
N GLN A 12 11.73 7.20 14.89
CA GLN A 12 12.31 5.85 14.85
C GLN A 12 11.30 4.79 14.40
N GLU A 13 10.05 4.88 14.86
CA GLU A 13 8.99 3.97 14.41
C GLU A 13 8.68 4.15 12.91
N GLN A 14 8.69 5.39 12.40
CA GLN A 14 8.51 5.67 10.98
C GLN A 14 9.66 5.13 10.11
N GLU A 15 10.90 5.22 10.57
CA GLU A 15 12.04 4.62 9.86
C GLU A 15 11.95 3.09 9.85
N GLN A 16 11.57 2.47 10.97
CA GLN A 16 11.38 1.02 11.05
C GLN A 16 10.24 0.52 10.16
N GLU A 17 9.17 1.31 9.99
CA GLU A 17 8.09 0.98 9.04
C GLU A 17 8.58 0.93 7.60
N GLN A 18 9.52 1.80 7.19
CA GLN A 18 10.07 1.78 5.82
C GLN A 18 10.92 0.55 5.52
N GLU A 19 11.49 -0.09 6.54
CA GLU A 19 12.33 -1.29 6.40
C GLU A 19 11.53 -2.59 6.26
N LEU A 20 10.23 -2.60 6.58
CA LEU A 20 9.37 -3.78 6.49
C LEU A 20 9.37 -4.37 5.08
N ASN A 21 9.25 -5.69 4.94
CA ASN A 21 8.93 -6.30 3.65
C ASN A 21 7.42 -6.14 3.30
N PHE A 22 6.98 -6.64 2.14
CA PHE A 22 5.60 -6.45 1.70
C PHE A 22 4.62 -7.18 2.64
N GLU A 23 4.91 -8.43 2.96
CA GLU A 23 4.09 -9.30 3.79
C GLU A 23 3.95 -8.75 5.21
N GLU A 24 5.03 -8.25 5.80
CA GLU A 24 5.03 -7.61 7.11
C GLU A 24 4.19 -6.33 7.12
N ALA A 25 4.37 -5.46 6.12
CA ALA A 25 3.61 -4.23 6.00
C ALA A 25 2.10 -4.51 5.80
N MET A 26 1.77 -5.53 5.01
CA MET A 26 0.40 -5.96 4.76
C MET A 26 -0.26 -6.52 6.03
N ASN A 27 0.43 -7.40 6.76
CA ASN A 27 -0.09 -7.96 8.02
C ASN A 27 -0.39 -6.85 9.04
N ARG A 28 0.52 -5.88 9.19
CA ARG A 28 0.29 -4.73 10.09
C ARG A 28 -0.88 -3.87 9.64
N LEU A 29 -1.06 -3.68 8.34
CA LEU A 29 -2.19 -2.93 7.79
C LEU A 29 -3.52 -3.65 8.09
N GLU A 30 -3.57 -4.97 7.93
CA GLU A 30 -4.75 -5.78 8.27
C GLU A 30 -5.09 -5.69 9.76
N ASP A 31 -4.10 -5.73 10.64
CA ASP A 31 -4.29 -5.58 12.08
C ASP A 31 -4.86 -4.20 12.45
N ILE A 32 -4.41 -3.14 11.78
CA ILE A 32 -4.93 -1.77 11.97
C ILE A 32 -6.38 -1.68 11.49
N VAL A 33 -6.68 -2.22 10.29
CA VAL A 33 -8.03 -2.23 9.75
C VAL A 33 -8.97 -2.98 10.70
N SER A 34 -8.54 -4.15 11.18
CA SER A 34 -9.32 -4.95 12.14
C SER A 34 -9.60 -4.18 13.43
N GLN A 35 -8.63 -3.41 13.96
CA GLN A 35 -8.82 -2.57 15.13
C GLN A 35 -9.84 -1.44 14.88
N LEU A 36 -9.73 -0.76 13.74
CA LEU A 36 -10.66 0.33 13.39
C LEU A 36 -12.08 -0.18 13.18
N GLU A 37 -12.25 -1.36 12.58
CA GLU A 37 -13.56 -1.98 12.33
C GLU A 37 -14.26 -2.44 13.60
N ARG A 38 -13.51 -2.83 14.65
CA ARG A 38 -14.10 -3.19 15.95
C ARG A 38 -14.80 -2.01 16.63
N GLY A 39 -14.34 -0.79 16.36
CA GLY A 39 -14.98 0.44 16.84
C GLY A 39 -14.93 0.66 18.36
N ASP A 40 -14.12 -0.12 19.08
CA ASP A 40 -13.88 -0.03 20.53
C ASP A 40 -12.65 0.83 20.89
N VAL A 41 -12.05 1.48 19.89
CA VAL A 41 -10.85 2.30 20.03
C VAL A 41 -11.23 3.77 20.30
N PRO A 42 -10.62 4.45 21.30
CA PRO A 42 -10.81 5.88 21.52
C PRO A 42 -10.49 6.71 20.27
N LEU A 43 -11.16 7.84 20.09
CA LEU A 43 -11.05 8.68 18.88
C LEU A 43 -9.60 9.09 18.59
N GLU A 44 -8.86 9.51 19.62
CA GLU A 44 -7.46 9.92 19.47
C GLU A 44 -6.58 8.78 18.94
N GLN A 45 -6.77 7.57 19.48
CA GLN A 45 -6.07 6.37 19.02
C GLN A 45 -6.53 5.93 17.62
N ALA A 46 -7.82 6.09 17.30
CA ALA A 46 -8.33 5.80 15.96
C ALA A 46 -7.70 6.69 14.89
N ILE A 47 -7.42 7.96 15.22
CA ILE A 47 -6.71 8.89 14.33
C ILE A 47 -5.27 8.43 14.10
N GLU A 48 -4.57 8.00 15.15
CA GLU A 48 -3.20 7.47 15.05
C GLU A 48 -3.15 6.18 14.21
N LEU A 49 -4.04 5.23 14.49
CA LEU A 49 -4.20 4.00 13.71
C LEU A 49 -4.48 4.29 12.23
N PHE A 50 -5.37 5.24 11.94
CA PHE A 50 -5.67 5.63 10.56
C PHE A 50 -4.43 6.20 9.85
N GLN A 51 -3.67 7.09 10.50
CA GLN A 51 -2.45 7.64 9.93
C GLN A 51 -1.41 6.56 9.64
N ASN A 52 -1.19 5.64 10.58
CA ASN A 52 -0.27 4.52 10.40
C ASN A 52 -0.74 3.60 9.26
N GLY A 53 -2.04 3.28 9.20
CA GLY A 53 -2.64 2.53 8.11
C GLY A 53 -2.42 3.16 6.74
N MET A 54 -2.55 4.49 6.63
CA MET A 54 -2.24 5.19 5.37
C MET A 54 -0.77 5.06 4.97
N ARG A 55 0.17 5.17 5.92
CA ARG A 55 1.61 5.00 5.63
C ARG A 55 1.92 3.59 5.14
N LEU A 56 1.39 2.56 5.82
CA LEU A 56 1.57 1.16 5.43
C LEU A 56 0.95 0.88 4.05
N SER A 57 -0.24 1.43 3.77
CA SER A 57 -0.87 1.32 2.45
C SER A 57 0.00 1.94 1.35
N GLN A 58 0.60 3.10 1.60
CA GLN A 58 1.53 3.73 0.65
C GLN A 58 2.78 2.88 0.44
N LEU A 59 3.35 2.34 1.52
CA LEU A 59 4.52 1.47 1.46
C LEU A 59 4.25 0.19 0.65
N CYS A 60 3.12 -0.48 0.87
CA CYS A 60 2.70 -1.64 0.09
C CYS A 60 2.61 -1.30 -1.40
N GLY A 61 1.97 -0.17 -1.74
CA GLY A 61 1.89 0.31 -3.12
C GLY A 61 3.27 0.56 -3.74
N GLN A 62 4.17 1.23 -3.01
CA GLN A 62 5.54 1.49 -3.46
C GLN A 62 6.31 0.19 -3.74
N LYS A 63 6.18 -0.84 -2.89
CA LYS A 63 6.83 -2.14 -3.08
C LYS A 63 6.29 -2.86 -4.31
N LEU A 64 4.98 -2.88 -4.51
CA LEU A 64 4.37 -3.46 -5.70
C LEU A 64 4.85 -2.76 -6.98
N SER A 65 4.87 -1.41 -6.99
CA SER A 65 5.38 -0.66 -8.13
C SER A 65 6.87 -0.92 -8.40
N GLN A 66 7.68 -1.18 -7.38
CA GLN A 66 9.08 -1.57 -7.58
C GLN A 66 9.20 -2.95 -8.24
N VAL A 67 8.36 -3.91 -7.84
CA VAL A 67 8.33 -5.25 -8.44
C VAL A 67 7.85 -5.18 -9.90
N GLU A 68 6.78 -4.43 -10.16
CA GLU A 68 6.25 -4.20 -11.52
C GLU A 68 7.34 -3.64 -12.44
N ARG A 69 8.04 -2.58 -12.04
CA ARG A 69 9.17 -2.03 -12.82
C ARG A 69 10.28 -3.03 -13.08
N LYS A 70 10.60 -3.90 -12.10
CA LYS A 70 11.61 -4.95 -12.28
C LYS A 70 11.18 -5.97 -13.32
N ILE A 71 9.91 -6.38 -13.30
CA ILE A 71 9.33 -7.29 -14.29
C ILE A 71 9.38 -6.65 -15.69
N GLU A 72 8.97 -5.39 -15.81
CA GLU A 72 9.02 -4.65 -17.08
C GLU A 72 10.43 -4.63 -17.67
N MET A 73 11.46 -4.35 -16.86
CA MET A 73 12.86 -4.36 -17.33
C MET A 73 13.34 -5.74 -17.78
N ILE A 74 12.87 -6.83 -17.16
CA ILE A 74 13.22 -8.20 -17.57
C ILE A 74 12.58 -8.53 -18.94
N VAL A 75 11.29 -8.21 -19.09
CA VAL A 75 10.55 -8.41 -20.35
C VAL A 75 11.17 -7.62 -21.50
N ASP A 76 11.57 -6.37 -21.25
CA ASP A 76 12.24 -5.52 -22.24
C ASP A 76 13.61 -6.07 -22.68
N GLN A 77 14.33 -6.78 -21.79
CA GLN A 77 15.63 -7.40 -22.09
C GLN A 77 15.53 -8.71 -22.86
N GLU A 78 14.43 -9.48 -22.70
CA GLU A 78 14.20 -10.74 -23.42
C GLU A 78 13.61 -10.55 -24.83
N GLY A 79 13.35 -9.31 -25.24
CA GLY A 79 13.29 -8.94 -26.66
C GLY A 79 11.94 -9.11 -27.37
N GLU A 80 10.88 -9.62 -26.76
CA GLU A 80 9.53 -9.57 -27.34
C GLU A 80 8.43 -9.71 -26.27
N ILE A 81 7.74 -8.62 -25.88
CA ILE A 81 6.27 -8.48 -25.87
C ILE A 81 5.94 -6.97 -25.90
N GLY A 82 5.44 -6.45 -27.04
CA GLY A 82 4.96 -5.08 -27.13
C GLY A 82 3.68 -4.87 -26.30
N LYS A 83 3.74 -3.98 -25.30
CA LYS A 83 2.54 -3.53 -24.56
C LYS A 83 1.54 -2.93 -25.56
N LYS A 84 0.42 -3.61 -25.81
CA LYS A 84 -0.76 -2.99 -26.42
C LYS A 84 -1.65 -2.45 -25.31
N PRO A 85 -2.14 -1.20 -25.41
CA PRO A 85 -3.16 -0.70 -24.50
C PRO A 85 -4.35 -1.65 -24.48
N PHE A 86 -4.83 -2.01 -23.29
CA PHE A 86 -6.06 -2.77 -23.14
C PHE A 86 -7.22 -1.92 -23.66
N GLN A 87 -7.77 -2.31 -24.81
CA GLN A 87 -9.00 -1.74 -25.37
C GLN A 87 -10.13 -2.72 -25.04
N PRO A 88 -10.98 -2.42 -24.04
CA PRO A 88 -12.15 -3.26 -23.79
C PRO A 88 -13.05 -3.24 -25.02
N GLN A 89 -13.21 -4.40 -25.66
CA GLN A 89 -14.21 -4.57 -26.71
C GLN A 89 -15.56 -4.73 -26.04
N ILE A 90 -16.27 -3.62 -25.87
CA ILE A 90 -17.70 -3.67 -25.55
C ILE A 90 -18.41 -4.02 -26.86
N GLU A 91 -18.80 -5.28 -27.02
CA GLU A 91 -19.74 -5.69 -28.06
C GLU A 91 -21.13 -5.14 -27.72
N GLU A 92 -21.52 -4.03 -28.34
CA GLU A 92 -22.92 -3.61 -28.42
C GLU A 92 -23.67 -4.56 -29.37
N SER A 93 -23.94 -5.79 -28.93
CA SER A 93 -24.71 -6.78 -29.70
C SER A 93 -26.20 -6.86 -29.33
N ASP A 94 -26.68 -6.14 -28.32
CA ASP A 94 -28.06 -6.33 -27.81
C ASP A 94 -28.91 -5.05 -27.80
N ALA A 95 -28.84 -4.24 -28.85
CA ALA A 95 -29.72 -3.08 -29.01
C ALA A 95 -30.33 -2.95 -30.42
N LEU A 96 -30.78 -4.06 -31.03
CA LEU A 96 -31.83 -4.03 -32.06
C LEU A 96 -32.68 -5.31 -31.98
N GLY A 97 -33.79 -5.18 -31.26
CA GLY A 97 -34.94 -6.09 -31.28
C GLY A 97 -36.18 -5.30 -30.87
#